data_AF-A0A9W6EVD1-F1
#
_entry.id   AF-A0A9W6EVD1-F1
#
_cell.length_a   1.000
_cell.length_b   1.000
_cell.length_c   1.000
_cell.angle_alpha   90.00
_cell.angle_beta   90.00
_cell.angle_gamma   90.00
#
_symmetry.space_group_name_H-M   'P 1'
#
loop_
_entity.id
_entity.type
_entity.pdbx_description
1 polymer ?
#
loop_
_entity_poly.entity_id
_entity_poly.type
_entity_poly.pdbx_seq_one_letter_code
_entity_poly.pdbx_strand_id
1 'polypeptide(L)'
;MFRIIIAVFLGLVTIKSTAQLSALEDQFVFVKGSNDTIPVFGAGLFEDEGDSIPEYLVNELKDFYISKTCVTVGDYKMFCSKTEKSMPEPPKWGWTDDTKPMVNINYKDALDYCTWLSDSLQIKVRLPHQEEWVYAANNGGFVDPINFDSIPNNIKKLAVFKNSSATNIQLCVTCKEPNKIGIYNMLGNVWEWADGWFYNTDAEEPEINEELHMVVGGSYLSPKRDMYLNKALMIPESTRKKDIGFRVAISLEDYLKAKLIVKLNNYLNDLAIDKNEMQFTYKGILCSDTLVSWDAFIKLSVDYELRKIVIDYKTPNEEFKTAEVLYPENKEKEIAKFHTYFLVISDYFLPKE
;
A
#
# COMPACT_ATOMS: atom_id res chain seq x y z
N MET A 1 -11.00 -3.19 -19.28
CA MET A 1 -11.85 -2.36 -18.40
C MET A 1 -11.26 -2.44 -16.99
N PHE A 2 -10.21 -1.67 -16.72
CA PHE A 2 -9.54 -1.65 -15.41
C PHE A 2 -10.15 -0.51 -14.57
N ARG A 3 -10.52 -0.85 -13.33
CA ARG A 3 -11.46 -0.11 -12.47
C ARG A 3 -10.91 0.03 -11.05
N ILE A 4 -9.62 0.34 -10.85
CA ILE A 4 -9.18 0.68 -9.47
C ILE A 4 -10.02 1.87 -8.97
N ILE A 5 -10.34 2.81 -9.87
CA ILE A 5 -10.94 4.08 -9.46
C ILE A 5 -12.32 4.32 -10.10
N ILE A 6 -12.64 3.73 -11.26
CA ILE A 6 -13.95 3.92 -11.93
C ILE A 6 -15.12 3.39 -11.07
N ALA A 7 -14.94 2.29 -10.32
CA ALA A 7 -15.97 1.78 -9.42
C ALA A 7 -16.17 2.65 -8.17
N VAL A 8 -15.12 3.35 -7.72
CA VAL A 8 -15.15 4.23 -6.54
C VAL A 8 -15.77 5.59 -6.85
N PHE A 9 -15.61 6.11 -8.08
CA PHE A 9 -15.98 7.49 -8.42
C PHE A 9 -17.19 7.67 -9.36
N LEU A 10 -17.78 6.59 -9.92
CA LEU A 10 -19.01 6.71 -10.72
C LEU A 10 -20.30 6.91 -9.89
N GLY A 11 -20.22 7.02 -8.56
CA GLY A 11 -21.34 7.40 -7.71
C GLY A 11 -21.13 8.75 -7.04
N LEU A 12 -21.80 9.77 -7.57
CA LEU A 12 -22.29 10.90 -6.77
C LEU A 12 -22.84 10.37 -5.44
N VAL A 13 -22.33 10.86 -4.30
CA VAL A 13 -22.98 10.82 -2.97
C VAL A 13 -23.31 9.39 -2.48
N THR A 14 -22.75 8.98 -1.34
CA THR A 14 -23.21 7.77 -0.60
C THR A 14 -23.12 6.42 -1.35
N ILE A 15 -21.98 6.06 -1.95
CA ILE A 15 -21.69 4.62 -2.11
C ILE A 15 -21.30 4.11 -0.72
N LYS A 16 -22.13 3.24 -0.15
CA LYS A 16 -21.89 2.53 1.10
C LYS A 16 -20.46 1.95 1.12
N SER A 17 -19.73 2.27 2.16
CA SER A 17 -18.38 1.81 2.53
C SER A 17 -18.07 0.32 2.27
N THR A 18 -19.09 -0.54 2.21
CA THR A 18 -18.95 -1.97 1.86
C THR A 18 -18.56 -2.20 0.40
N ALA A 19 -19.01 -1.37 -0.55
CA ALA A 19 -18.69 -1.52 -1.97
C ALA A 19 -17.24 -1.11 -2.30
N GLN A 20 -16.66 -0.21 -1.50
CA GLN A 20 -15.25 0.17 -1.61
C GLN A 20 -14.33 -0.99 -1.21
N LEU A 21 -14.68 -1.73 -0.14
CA LEU A 21 -13.94 -2.92 0.28
C LEU A 21 -14.03 -4.08 -0.72
N SER A 22 -15.18 -4.28 -1.37
CA SER A 22 -15.29 -5.28 -2.44
C SER A 22 -14.47 -4.91 -3.68
N ALA A 23 -14.35 -3.61 -4.00
CA ALA A 23 -13.52 -3.16 -5.11
C ALA A 23 -12.01 -3.37 -4.86
N LEU A 24 -11.58 -3.33 -3.59
CA LEU A 24 -10.22 -3.72 -3.18
C LEU A 24 -9.96 -5.20 -3.47
N GLU A 25 -10.89 -6.09 -3.15
CA GLU A 25 -10.77 -7.53 -3.40
C GLU A 25 -10.64 -7.89 -4.89
N ASP A 26 -11.16 -7.03 -5.78
CA ASP A 26 -11.01 -7.18 -7.23
C ASP A 26 -9.64 -6.74 -7.76
N GLN A 27 -8.92 -5.87 -7.05
CA GLN A 27 -7.68 -5.24 -7.54
C GLN A 27 -6.43 -5.66 -6.77
N PHE A 28 -6.60 -6.21 -5.57
CA PHE A 28 -5.53 -6.72 -4.73
C PHE A 28 -5.58 -8.25 -4.63
N VAL A 29 -4.44 -8.85 -4.34
CA VAL A 29 -4.28 -10.26 -4.02
C VAL A 29 -3.93 -10.35 -2.55
N PHE A 30 -4.69 -11.16 -1.80
CA PHE A 30 -4.31 -11.55 -0.45
C PHE A 30 -3.11 -12.50 -0.52
N VAL A 31 -2.03 -12.13 0.15
CA VAL A 31 -0.82 -12.96 0.29
C VAL A 31 -0.73 -13.37 1.74
N LYS A 32 -0.92 -14.67 1.98
CA LYS A 32 -0.68 -15.26 3.30
C LYS A 32 0.82 -15.18 3.57
N GLY A 33 1.17 -14.56 4.68
CA GLY A 33 2.53 -14.43 5.15
C GLY A 33 3.10 -15.75 5.67
N SER A 34 4.26 -15.64 6.31
CA SER A 34 5.06 -16.78 6.75
C SER A 34 5.66 -16.53 8.13
N ASN A 35 5.64 -17.55 8.98
CA ASN A 35 6.40 -17.58 10.23
C ASN A 35 7.81 -18.16 10.01
N ASP A 36 8.11 -18.65 8.80
CA ASP A 36 9.45 -19.07 8.44
C ASP A 36 10.31 -17.86 8.13
N THR A 37 11.59 -17.95 8.48
CA THR A 37 12.57 -16.94 8.14
C THR A 37 12.72 -16.81 6.63
N ILE A 38 12.49 -15.61 6.10
CA ILE A 38 12.61 -15.31 4.67
C ILE A 38 13.94 -14.59 4.42
N PRO A 39 14.79 -15.10 3.52
CA PRO A 39 15.95 -14.37 3.06
C PRO A 39 15.48 -13.20 2.20
N VAL A 40 15.93 -12.02 2.57
CA VAL A 40 15.75 -10.79 1.82
C VAL A 40 17.12 -10.27 1.46
N PHE A 41 17.21 -9.70 0.28
CA PHE A 41 18.47 -9.28 -0.30
C PHE A 41 18.56 -7.78 -0.10
N GLY A 42 19.72 -7.24 0.21
CA GLY A 42 19.97 -5.82 0.10
C GLY A 42 19.79 -5.33 -1.34
N ALA A 43 20.24 -4.12 -1.59
CA ALA A 43 20.29 -3.58 -2.92
C ALA A 43 21.70 -3.07 -3.21
N GLY A 44 22.19 -3.37 -4.41
CA GLY A 44 23.40 -2.72 -4.93
C GLY A 44 23.09 -1.27 -5.28
N LEU A 45 24.11 -0.41 -5.24
CA LEU A 45 24.00 0.91 -5.85
C LEU A 45 23.77 0.76 -7.36
N PHE A 46 23.00 1.67 -7.97
CA PHE A 46 22.72 1.65 -9.40
C PHE A 46 23.98 1.60 -10.29
N GLU A 47 25.11 2.11 -9.78
CA GLU A 47 26.40 2.16 -10.47
C GLU A 47 27.23 0.88 -10.31
N ASP A 48 26.87 0.02 -9.35
CA ASP A 48 27.59 -1.23 -9.08
C ASP A 48 26.98 -2.41 -9.82
N GLU A 49 27.78 -2.98 -10.74
CA GLU A 49 27.48 -4.25 -11.40
C GLU A 49 27.73 -5.49 -10.50
N GLY A 50 28.08 -5.28 -9.22
CA GLY A 50 28.40 -6.33 -8.26
C GLY A 50 27.23 -7.27 -7.96
N ASP A 51 27.56 -8.56 -7.84
CA ASP A 51 26.61 -9.65 -7.56
C ASP A 51 26.48 -9.97 -6.05
N SER A 52 27.36 -9.44 -5.20
CA SER A 52 27.32 -9.65 -3.75
C SER A 52 26.43 -8.60 -3.09
N ILE A 53 25.21 -9.02 -2.80
CA ILE A 53 24.21 -8.21 -2.13
C ILE A 53 24.08 -8.76 -0.69
N PRO A 54 24.11 -7.92 0.36
CA PRO A 54 23.91 -8.38 1.73
C PRO A 54 22.62 -9.19 1.86
N GLU A 55 22.65 -10.34 2.53
CA GLU A 55 21.44 -11.06 2.88
C GLU A 55 21.03 -10.67 4.30
N TYR A 56 19.76 -10.33 4.49
CA TYR A 56 19.17 -10.20 5.81
C TYR A 56 17.96 -11.13 5.94
N LEU A 57 17.70 -11.53 7.18
CA LEU A 57 16.67 -12.50 7.50
C LEU A 57 15.48 -11.78 8.12
N VAL A 58 14.32 -11.88 7.46
CA VAL A 58 13.05 -11.45 8.03
C VAL A 58 12.46 -12.65 8.76
N ASN A 59 12.36 -12.55 10.08
CA ASN A 59 11.92 -13.66 10.94
C ASN A 59 10.43 -14.01 10.78
N GLU A 60 9.61 -13.05 10.36
CA GLU A 60 8.19 -13.22 10.13
C GLU A 60 7.74 -12.24 9.05
N LEU A 61 6.98 -12.71 8.07
CA LEU A 61 6.25 -11.88 7.14
C LEU A 61 4.77 -11.95 7.49
N LYS A 62 4.19 -10.83 7.91
CA LYS A 62 2.76 -10.75 8.20
C LYS A 62 1.95 -10.89 6.91
N ASP A 63 0.70 -11.35 7.04
CA ASP A 63 -0.28 -11.33 5.95
C ASP A 63 -0.47 -9.90 5.41
N PHE A 64 -0.65 -9.79 4.09
CA PHE A 64 -0.84 -8.50 3.42
C PHE A 64 -1.65 -8.65 2.13
N TYR A 65 -2.02 -7.51 1.56
CA TYR A 65 -2.62 -7.39 0.25
C TYR A 65 -1.68 -6.61 -0.66
N ILE A 66 -1.51 -7.06 -1.90
CA ILE A 66 -0.72 -6.35 -2.92
C ILE A 66 -1.52 -6.23 -4.22
N SER A 67 -1.39 -5.09 -4.89
CA SER A 67 -2.07 -4.86 -6.17
C SER A 67 -1.70 -5.90 -7.23
N LYS A 68 -2.70 -6.40 -7.96
CA LYS A 68 -2.59 -7.42 -9.03
C LYS A 68 -1.63 -6.98 -10.14
N THR A 69 -1.51 -5.69 -10.36
CA THR A 69 -0.67 -5.07 -11.37
C THR A 69 0.05 -3.86 -10.77
N CYS A 70 1.14 -3.42 -11.40
CA CYS A 70 1.64 -2.07 -11.18
C CYS A 70 0.59 -1.01 -11.56
N VAL A 71 0.77 0.20 -11.02
CA VAL A 71 -0.13 1.33 -11.27
C VAL A 71 -0.09 1.69 -12.75
N THR A 72 -1.27 1.83 -13.36
CA THR A 72 -1.38 2.13 -14.79
C THR A 72 -1.36 3.63 -15.07
N VAL A 73 -1.05 4.01 -16.32
CA VAL A 73 -1.22 5.39 -16.78
C VAL A 73 -2.65 5.88 -16.57
N GLY A 74 -3.67 5.04 -16.80
CA GLY A 74 -5.07 5.40 -16.58
C GLY A 74 -5.37 5.73 -15.12
N ASP A 75 -4.86 4.93 -14.20
CA ASP A 75 -5.05 5.16 -12.76
C ASP A 75 -4.32 6.43 -12.30
N TYR A 76 -3.11 6.66 -12.80
CA TYR A 76 -2.34 7.86 -12.45
C TYR A 76 -2.93 9.14 -13.05
N LYS A 77 -3.46 9.11 -14.28
CA LYS A 77 -4.21 10.24 -14.86
C LYS A 77 -5.41 10.63 -14.00
N MET A 78 -6.09 9.65 -13.43
CA MET A 78 -7.21 9.89 -12.52
C MET A 78 -6.72 10.55 -11.23
N PHE A 79 -5.62 10.07 -10.63
CA PHE A 79 -4.97 10.73 -9.51
C PHE A 79 -4.64 12.19 -9.82
N CYS A 80 -3.96 12.46 -10.94
CA CYS A 80 -3.64 13.81 -11.41
C CYS A 80 -4.89 14.68 -11.55
N SER A 81 -5.95 14.15 -12.17
CA SER A 81 -7.21 14.88 -12.34
C SER A 81 -7.91 15.19 -11.02
N LYS A 82 -7.84 14.29 -10.03
CA LYS A 82 -8.52 14.47 -8.72
C LYS A 82 -7.75 15.32 -7.74
N THR A 83 -6.44 15.47 -7.95
CA THR A 83 -5.55 16.26 -7.09
C THR A 83 -5.05 17.53 -7.74
N GLU A 84 -5.51 17.83 -8.95
CA GLU A 84 -5.06 18.95 -9.79
C GLU A 84 -3.54 18.96 -10.04
N LYS A 85 -2.90 17.79 -9.87
CA LYS A 85 -1.49 17.60 -10.19
C LYS A 85 -1.31 17.41 -11.69
N SER A 86 -0.21 17.96 -12.22
CA SER A 86 0.19 17.68 -13.60
C SER A 86 0.74 16.26 -13.74
N MET A 87 0.52 15.65 -14.91
CA MET A 87 1.23 14.42 -15.28
C MET A 87 2.74 14.69 -15.34
N PRO A 88 3.60 13.71 -15.00
CA PRO A 88 5.04 13.84 -15.20
C PRO A 88 5.38 13.97 -16.68
N GLU A 89 6.61 14.41 -16.97
CA GLU A 89 7.08 14.54 -18.35
C GLU A 89 6.82 13.25 -19.14
N PRO A 90 6.23 13.36 -20.35
CA PRO A 90 5.89 12.18 -21.11
C PRO A 90 7.13 11.48 -21.66
N PRO A 91 7.22 10.14 -21.60
CA PRO A 91 8.17 9.38 -22.39
C PRO A 91 7.78 9.51 -23.86
N LYS A 92 8.63 8.99 -24.75
CA LYS A 92 8.44 9.10 -26.22
C LYS A 92 7.05 8.68 -26.74
N TRP A 93 6.35 7.81 -26.03
CA TRP A 93 5.02 7.31 -26.41
C TRP A 93 3.85 8.09 -25.78
N GLY A 94 4.12 9.14 -24.99
CA GLY A 94 3.16 10.19 -24.70
C GLY A 94 2.00 9.84 -23.75
N TRP A 95 2.12 8.78 -22.94
CA TRP A 95 1.01 8.35 -22.07
C TRP A 95 -0.30 8.04 -22.82
N THR A 96 -0.19 7.62 -24.08
CA THR A 96 -1.35 7.41 -24.98
C THR A 96 -2.13 6.12 -24.72
N ASP A 97 -1.51 5.16 -24.03
CA ASP A 97 -2.11 3.87 -23.67
C ASP A 97 -2.28 3.77 -22.15
N ASP A 98 -3.53 3.88 -21.70
CA ASP A 98 -3.90 3.87 -20.28
C ASP A 98 -3.65 2.51 -19.61
N THR A 99 -3.44 1.44 -20.39
CA THR A 99 -3.22 0.09 -19.86
C THR A 99 -1.77 -0.22 -19.56
N LYS A 100 -0.85 0.68 -19.91
CA LYS A 100 0.59 0.54 -19.66
C LYS A 100 0.95 0.98 -18.24
N PRO A 101 2.08 0.46 -17.70
CA PRO A 101 2.59 0.93 -16.42
C PRO A 101 2.87 2.43 -16.46
N MET A 102 2.50 3.11 -15.38
CA MET A 102 2.95 4.47 -15.12
C MET A 102 4.45 4.46 -14.85
N VAL A 103 5.21 5.32 -15.53
CA VAL A 103 6.68 5.45 -15.36
C VAL A 103 7.10 6.92 -15.37
N ASN A 104 8.40 7.20 -15.33
CA ASN A 104 8.94 8.57 -15.28
C ASN A 104 8.47 9.37 -14.04
N ILE A 105 8.14 8.63 -12.98
CA ILE A 105 7.77 9.11 -11.67
C ILE A 105 8.94 8.87 -10.72
N ASN A 106 9.11 9.78 -9.77
CA ASN A 106 10.12 9.63 -8.73
C ASN A 106 9.50 8.96 -7.48
N TYR A 107 10.29 8.67 -6.45
CA TYR A 107 9.78 7.96 -5.26
C TYR A 107 8.66 8.76 -4.57
N LYS A 108 8.85 10.08 -4.42
CA LYS A 108 7.86 10.98 -3.85
C LYS A 108 6.52 10.97 -4.58
N ASP A 109 6.51 10.95 -5.91
CA ASP A 109 5.28 10.87 -6.71
C ASP A 109 4.49 9.58 -6.41
N ALA A 110 5.20 8.47 -6.19
CA ALA A 110 4.59 7.20 -5.83
C ALA A 110 3.95 7.28 -4.44
N LEU A 111 4.64 7.89 -3.47
CA LEU A 111 4.08 8.14 -2.13
C LEU A 111 2.89 9.10 -2.14
N ASP A 112 2.93 10.14 -2.96
CA ASP A 112 1.83 11.07 -3.14
C ASP A 112 0.58 10.36 -3.69
N TYR A 113 0.77 9.44 -4.64
CA TYR A 113 -0.30 8.57 -5.14
C TYR A 113 -0.84 7.64 -4.03
N CYS A 114 0.03 7.00 -3.26
CA CYS A 114 -0.35 6.14 -2.13
C CYS A 114 -1.16 6.92 -1.09
N THR A 115 -0.75 8.15 -0.78
CA THR A 115 -1.45 9.05 0.15
C THR A 115 -2.84 9.39 -0.36
N TRP A 116 -2.94 9.83 -1.61
CA TRP A 116 -4.24 10.12 -2.24
C TRP A 116 -5.15 8.90 -2.29
N LEU A 117 -4.61 7.73 -2.63
CA LEU A 117 -5.38 6.50 -2.67
C LEU A 117 -5.85 6.10 -1.27
N SER A 118 -5.01 6.33 -0.24
CA SER A 118 -5.37 6.08 1.15
C SER A 118 -6.54 6.95 1.60
N ASP A 119 -6.47 8.25 1.32
CA ASP A 119 -7.56 9.19 1.61
C ASP A 119 -8.84 8.85 0.85
N SER A 120 -8.72 8.44 -0.41
CA SER A 120 -9.85 8.08 -1.26
C SER A 120 -10.56 6.80 -0.83
N LEU A 121 -9.80 5.84 -0.29
CA LEU A 121 -10.31 4.52 0.11
C LEU A 121 -10.54 4.38 1.61
N GLN A 122 -10.12 5.36 2.42
CA GLN A 122 -10.16 5.29 3.89
C GLN A 122 -9.47 4.04 4.45
N ILE A 123 -8.30 3.72 3.89
CA ILE A 123 -7.43 2.60 4.28
C ILE A 123 -5.99 3.01 4.01
N LYS A 124 -5.04 2.66 4.87
CA LYS A 124 -3.64 3.00 4.63
C LYS A 124 -3.09 2.15 3.46
N VAL A 125 -2.75 2.82 2.37
CA VAL A 125 -2.09 2.26 1.19
C VAL A 125 -0.65 2.77 1.16
N ARG A 126 0.29 1.89 0.85
CA ARG A 126 1.73 2.20 0.80
C ARG A 126 2.40 1.49 -0.36
N LEU A 127 3.67 1.80 -0.57
CA LEU A 127 4.55 0.93 -1.37
C LEU A 127 4.72 -0.41 -0.63
N PRO A 128 4.88 -1.53 -1.37
CA PRO A 128 5.23 -2.80 -0.73
C PRO A 128 6.61 -2.68 -0.08
N HIS A 129 6.80 -3.35 1.05
CA HIS A 129 8.16 -3.59 1.53
C HIS A 129 8.85 -4.57 0.57
N GLN A 130 10.18 -4.54 0.51
CA GLN A 130 10.94 -5.42 -0.38
C GLN A 130 10.58 -6.90 -0.16
N GLU A 131 10.54 -7.34 1.09
CA GLU A 131 10.22 -8.72 1.46
C GLU A 131 8.81 -9.14 1.01
N GLU A 132 7.83 -8.24 1.12
CA GLU A 132 6.47 -8.48 0.63
C GLU A 132 6.46 -8.63 -0.89
N TRP A 133 7.19 -7.76 -1.59
CA TRP A 133 7.29 -7.80 -3.03
C TRP A 133 7.95 -9.10 -3.52
N VAL A 134 9.09 -9.47 -2.93
CA VAL A 134 9.86 -10.68 -3.28
C VAL A 134 9.05 -11.94 -2.99
N TYR A 135 8.41 -12.01 -1.82
CA TYR A 135 7.56 -13.13 -1.42
C TYR A 135 6.34 -13.27 -2.35
N ALA A 136 5.68 -12.16 -2.68
CA ALA A 136 4.58 -12.13 -3.64
C ALA A 136 5.02 -12.55 -5.04
N ALA A 137 6.20 -12.09 -5.50
CA ALA A 137 6.76 -12.47 -6.79
C ALA A 137 6.99 -13.98 -6.89
N ASN A 138 7.37 -14.59 -5.78
CA ASN A 138 7.58 -16.02 -5.64
C ASN A 138 6.32 -16.84 -5.33
N ASN A 139 5.14 -16.35 -5.71
CA ASN A 139 3.86 -17.04 -5.51
C ASN A 139 3.46 -17.23 -4.03
N GLY A 140 3.94 -16.38 -3.12
CA GLY A 140 3.67 -16.51 -1.69
C GLY A 140 4.43 -17.66 -1.06
N GLY A 141 5.70 -17.84 -1.42
CA GLY A 141 6.54 -18.94 -0.94
C GLY A 141 8.00 -18.54 -0.76
N PHE A 142 8.78 -19.44 -0.17
CA PHE A 142 10.21 -19.25 0.09
C PHE A 142 11.03 -19.09 -1.19
N VAL A 143 11.82 -18.02 -1.27
CA VAL A 143 12.78 -17.79 -2.36
C VAL A 143 14.10 -18.44 -1.98
N ASP A 144 14.57 -19.38 -2.79
CA ASP A 144 15.94 -19.90 -2.66
C ASP A 144 16.93 -18.82 -3.16
N PRO A 145 17.76 -18.26 -2.27
CA PRO A 145 18.62 -17.11 -2.57
C PRO A 145 19.71 -17.36 -3.63
N ILE A 146 20.09 -18.62 -3.81
CA ILE A 146 21.22 -19.02 -4.66
C ILE A 146 20.73 -19.69 -5.94
N ASN A 147 19.44 -20.02 -6.03
CA ASN A 147 18.88 -20.76 -7.15
C ASN A 147 18.52 -19.84 -8.32
N PHE A 148 19.52 -19.54 -9.13
CA PHE A 148 19.38 -18.89 -10.44
C PHE A 148 18.58 -19.74 -11.46
N ASP A 149 18.30 -21.02 -11.18
CA ASP A 149 17.44 -21.87 -12.00
C ASP A 149 15.94 -21.79 -11.59
N SER A 150 15.60 -20.95 -10.61
CA SER A 150 14.22 -20.67 -10.20
C SER A 150 13.41 -19.89 -11.26
N ILE A 151 14.09 -19.25 -12.22
CA ILE A 151 13.44 -18.62 -13.36
C ILE A 151 12.81 -19.71 -14.24
N PRO A 152 11.48 -19.71 -14.46
CA PRO A 152 10.85 -20.70 -15.31
C PRO A 152 11.49 -20.72 -16.70
N ASN A 153 11.73 -21.92 -17.26
CA ASN A 153 12.24 -22.09 -18.63
C ASN A 153 11.44 -21.31 -19.68
N ASN A 154 10.18 -20.95 -19.36
CA ASN A 154 9.32 -20.09 -20.17
C ASN A 154 9.08 -18.69 -19.58
N ILE A 155 10.11 -18.06 -19.00
CA ILE A 155 10.01 -16.71 -18.40
C ILE A 155 9.43 -15.67 -19.38
N LYS A 156 9.59 -15.84 -20.70
CA LYS A 156 9.00 -14.95 -21.71
C LYS A 156 7.46 -14.88 -21.67
N LYS A 157 6.78 -15.86 -21.07
CA LYS A 157 5.33 -15.79 -20.83
C LYS A 157 4.93 -14.91 -19.64
N LEU A 158 5.82 -14.81 -18.66
CA LEU A 158 5.58 -14.13 -17.38
C LEU A 158 6.19 -12.74 -17.33
N ALA A 159 7.28 -12.52 -18.07
CA ALA A 159 8.13 -11.33 -17.94
C ALA A 159 8.31 -10.55 -19.24
N VAL A 160 8.60 -9.25 -19.08
CA VAL A 160 9.04 -8.36 -20.15
C VAL A 160 10.41 -7.80 -19.82
N PHE A 161 11.46 -8.35 -20.41
CA PHE A 161 12.85 -7.90 -20.30
C PHE A 161 13.44 -7.59 -21.68
N LYS A 162 14.68 -7.11 -21.72
CA LYS A 162 15.40 -6.81 -22.97
C LYS A 162 15.44 -8.03 -23.89
N ASN A 163 15.02 -7.86 -25.14
CA ASN A 163 14.92 -8.90 -26.17
C ASN A 163 13.89 -10.02 -25.86
N SER A 164 12.97 -9.80 -24.91
CA SER A 164 11.86 -10.74 -24.62
C SER A 164 10.58 -10.44 -25.40
N SER A 165 10.46 -9.21 -25.93
CA SER A 165 9.33 -8.76 -26.74
C SER A 165 9.82 -8.30 -28.11
N ALA A 166 8.97 -8.41 -29.13
CA ALA A 166 9.32 -8.04 -30.51
C ALA A 166 9.70 -6.55 -30.66
N THR A 167 9.26 -5.72 -29.71
CA THR A 167 9.33 -4.26 -29.79
C THR A 167 10.29 -3.64 -28.77
N ASN A 168 10.82 -4.41 -27.82
CA ASN A 168 11.69 -3.89 -26.74
C ASN A 168 11.10 -2.64 -26.04
N ILE A 169 9.79 -2.66 -25.81
CA ILE A 169 9.05 -1.65 -25.04
C ILE A 169 8.26 -2.32 -23.91
N GLN A 170 7.87 -1.51 -22.93
CA GLN A 170 6.90 -1.88 -21.91
C GLN A 170 5.54 -2.23 -22.55
N LEU A 171 4.91 -3.27 -22.02
CA LEU A 171 3.61 -3.78 -22.48
C LEU A 171 2.50 -3.40 -21.50
N CYS A 172 1.24 -3.65 -21.89
CA CYS A 172 0.11 -3.46 -20.98
C CYS A 172 0.29 -4.32 -19.72
N VAL A 173 -0.27 -3.85 -18.60
CA VAL A 173 -0.04 -4.46 -17.28
C VAL A 173 -0.62 -5.88 -17.11
N THR A 174 -1.35 -6.38 -18.10
CA THR A 174 -1.89 -7.75 -18.16
C THR A 174 -1.57 -8.49 -19.46
N CYS A 175 -0.58 -8.00 -20.21
CA CYS A 175 -0.16 -8.59 -21.49
C CYS A 175 0.71 -9.87 -21.32
N LYS A 176 1.04 -10.22 -20.08
CA LYS A 176 1.76 -11.44 -19.70
C LYS A 176 0.90 -12.30 -18.79
N GLU A 177 1.23 -13.58 -18.67
CA GLU A 177 0.58 -14.47 -17.72
C GLU A 177 0.92 -14.00 -16.28
N PRO A 178 -0.03 -14.05 -15.33
CA PRO A 178 0.28 -13.79 -13.93
C PRO A 178 1.07 -14.95 -13.32
N ASN A 179 1.65 -14.72 -12.15
CA ASN A 179 2.16 -15.80 -11.31
C ASN A 179 1.01 -16.67 -10.75
N LYS A 180 1.33 -17.74 -10.02
CA LYS A 180 0.33 -18.74 -9.55
C LYS A 180 -0.71 -18.17 -8.58
N ILE A 181 -0.44 -17.02 -7.98
CA ILE A 181 -1.37 -16.34 -7.07
C ILE A 181 -2.09 -15.15 -7.74
N GLY A 182 -1.94 -14.98 -9.06
CA GLY A 182 -2.71 -14.02 -9.84
C GLY A 182 -2.11 -12.62 -9.93
N ILE A 183 -0.81 -12.45 -9.66
CA ILE A 183 -0.12 -11.16 -9.75
C ILE A 183 0.67 -11.09 -11.05
N TYR A 184 0.50 -9.99 -11.80
CA TYR A 184 1.09 -9.75 -13.10
C TYR A 184 2.38 -8.93 -13.01
N ASN A 185 3.28 -9.16 -13.97
CA ASN A 185 4.51 -8.40 -14.19
C ASN A 185 5.34 -8.22 -12.91
N MET A 186 5.41 -9.24 -12.06
CA MET A 186 6.38 -9.25 -10.97
C MET A 186 7.81 -9.38 -11.51
N LEU A 187 8.00 -9.79 -12.77
CA LEU A 187 9.31 -9.86 -13.40
C LEU A 187 9.31 -8.99 -14.65
N GLY A 188 10.12 -7.93 -14.66
CA GLY A 188 10.25 -7.02 -15.79
C GLY A 188 9.05 -6.10 -15.99
N ASN A 189 8.84 -5.71 -17.24
CA ASN A 189 8.00 -4.60 -17.68
C ASN A 189 8.59 -3.28 -17.20
N VAL A 190 8.54 -2.98 -15.92
CA VAL A 190 9.16 -1.79 -15.31
C VAL A 190 9.75 -2.17 -13.97
N TRP A 191 10.87 -1.54 -13.61
CA TRP A 191 11.32 -1.50 -12.22
C TRP A 191 10.22 -0.88 -11.37
N GLU A 192 10.10 -1.31 -10.12
CA GLU A 192 9.06 -0.82 -9.22
C GLU A 192 9.66 -0.26 -7.95
N TRP A 193 9.30 0.98 -7.60
CA TRP A 193 9.60 1.54 -6.30
C TRP A 193 9.02 0.66 -5.19
N ALA A 194 9.86 0.33 -4.21
CA ALA A 194 9.50 -0.43 -3.02
C ALA A 194 10.11 0.25 -1.78
N ASP A 195 9.51 -0.01 -0.62
CA ASP A 195 10.05 0.42 0.65
C ASP A 195 11.08 -0.62 1.13
N GLY A 196 12.30 -0.20 1.45
CA GLY A 196 13.39 -1.11 1.74
C GLY A 196 14.66 -0.37 2.10
N TRP A 197 15.56 -1.06 2.79
CA TRP A 197 16.75 -0.47 3.37
C TRP A 197 18.00 -0.78 2.54
N PHE A 198 18.91 0.17 2.48
CA PHE A 198 20.27 -0.07 2.03
C PHE A 198 21.08 -0.64 3.20
N TYR A 199 21.75 -1.76 2.97
CA TYR A 199 22.76 -2.29 3.87
C TYR A 199 24.11 -2.16 3.18
N ASN A 200 25.01 -1.34 3.74
CA ASN A 200 26.41 -1.35 3.32
C ASN A 200 27.11 -2.51 4.03
N THR A 201 27.53 -3.53 3.29
CA THR A 201 28.24 -4.70 3.87
C THR A 201 29.60 -4.36 4.44
N ASP A 202 30.17 -3.21 4.08
CA ASP A 202 31.50 -2.78 4.52
C ASP A 202 31.43 -1.87 5.76
N ALA A 203 30.23 -1.51 6.22
CA ALA A 203 30.02 -0.68 7.41
C ALA A 203 29.73 -1.56 8.64
N GLU A 204 30.35 -1.23 9.79
CA GLU A 204 30.11 -1.94 11.06
C GLU A 204 28.67 -1.77 11.57
N GLU A 205 27.96 -0.72 11.11
CA GLU A 205 26.54 -0.49 11.32
C GLU A 205 25.86 -0.10 9.98
N PRO A 206 24.62 -0.53 9.71
CA PRO A 206 23.92 -0.17 8.49
C PRO A 206 23.62 1.34 8.47
N GLU A 207 24.36 2.09 7.65
CA GLU A 207 24.05 3.49 7.35
C GLU A 207 22.81 3.57 6.44
N ILE A 208 21.71 4.06 7.00
CA ILE A 208 20.51 4.40 6.24
C ILE A 208 20.78 5.71 5.49
N ASN A 209 20.89 5.63 4.16
CA ASN A 209 20.88 6.81 3.32
C ASN A 209 19.43 7.16 2.95
N GLU A 210 18.87 8.18 3.60
CA GLU A 210 17.49 8.64 3.38
C GLU A 210 17.23 9.20 1.96
N GLU A 211 18.28 9.50 1.18
CA GLU A 211 18.14 9.99 -0.20
C GLU A 211 18.04 8.85 -1.23
N LEU A 212 18.32 7.61 -0.82
CA LEU A 212 18.28 6.44 -1.70
C LEU A 212 17.07 5.56 -1.38
N HIS A 213 16.33 5.19 -2.42
CA HIS A 213 15.20 4.29 -2.33
C HIS A 213 15.32 3.10 -3.28
N MET A 214 14.65 2.02 -2.91
CA MET A 214 14.79 0.76 -3.60
C MET A 214 13.87 0.65 -4.82
N VAL A 215 14.39 0.05 -5.89
CA VAL A 215 13.58 -0.51 -6.97
C VAL A 215 13.83 -2.00 -7.13
N VAL A 216 12.77 -2.73 -7.47
CA VAL A 216 12.77 -4.20 -7.59
C VAL A 216 12.19 -4.68 -8.92
N GLY A 217 12.52 -5.91 -9.31
CA GLY A 217 11.86 -6.68 -10.38
C GLY A 217 12.36 -6.49 -11.80
N GLY A 218 13.21 -5.50 -12.06
CA GLY A 218 13.78 -5.25 -13.38
C GLY A 218 12.79 -4.67 -14.39
N SER A 219 13.27 -4.31 -15.58
CA SER A 219 12.44 -3.68 -16.60
C SER A 219 12.56 -4.28 -17.99
N TYR A 220 11.76 -3.76 -18.93
CA TYR A 220 11.87 -4.08 -20.35
C TYR A 220 13.25 -3.73 -20.98
N LEU A 221 14.06 -2.91 -20.30
CA LEU A 221 15.43 -2.56 -20.71
C LEU A 221 16.49 -3.44 -20.04
N SER A 222 16.12 -4.15 -18.97
CA SER A 222 17.03 -5.00 -18.22
C SER A 222 17.37 -6.30 -18.95
N PRO A 223 18.62 -6.80 -18.86
CA PRO A 223 18.94 -8.17 -19.24
C PRO A 223 18.17 -9.20 -18.39
N LYS A 224 18.13 -10.45 -18.85
CA LYS A 224 17.47 -11.57 -18.13
C LYS A 224 17.95 -11.70 -16.68
N ARG A 225 19.22 -11.40 -16.39
CA ARG A 225 19.79 -11.51 -15.04
C ARG A 225 19.13 -10.56 -14.03
N ASP A 226 18.55 -9.44 -14.44
CA ASP A 226 17.89 -8.55 -13.47
C ASP A 226 16.47 -9.03 -13.11
N MET A 227 16.02 -10.14 -13.70
CA MET A 227 14.74 -10.77 -13.37
C MET A 227 14.85 -11.73 -12.17
N TYR A 228 16.05 -11.90 -11.59
CA TYR A 228 16.18 -12.68 -10.37
C TYR A 228 15.54 -11.93 -9.21
N LEU A 229 14.82 -12.65 -8.36
CA LEU A 229 14.11 -12.08 -7.21
C LEU A 229 15.04 -11.50 -6.15
N ASN A 230 16.33 -11.84 -6.21
CA ASN A 230 17.37 -11.29 -5.37
C ASN A 230 17.98 -9.99 -5.90
N LYS A 231 17.53 -9.48 -7.05
CA LYS A 231 18.04 -8.23 -7.61
C LYS A 231 17.16 -7.04 -7.20
N ALA A 232 17.78 -6.11 -6.48
CA ALA A 232 17.25 -4.78 -6.18
C ALA A 232 18.34 -3.73 -6.43
N LEU A 233 17.92 -2.49 -6.70
CA LEU A 233 18.81 -1.35 -6.91
C LEU A 233 18.41 -0.20 -5.99
N MET A 234 19.39 0.47 -5.39
CA MET A 234 19.18 1.76 -4.73
C MET A 234 19.29 2.90 -5.73
N ILE A 235 18.30 3.78 -5.71
CA ILE A 235 18.13 4.87 -6.67
C ILE A 235 17.84 6.16 -5.90
N PRO A 236 18.48 7.30 -6.25
CA PRO A 236 18.17 8.59 -5.63
C PRO A 236 16.68 8.94 -5.74
N GLU A 237 16.08 9.48 -4.67
CA GLU A 237 14.65 9.82 -4.56
C GLU A 237 14.16 10.67 -5.73
N SER A 238 14.98 11.60 -6.20
CA SER A 238 14.66 12.53 -7.29
C SER A 238 14.67 11.91 -8.68
N THR A 239 15.17 10.68 -8.82
CA THR A 239 15.35 10.01 -10.10
C THR A 239 14.00 9.72 -10.77
N ARG A 240 13.93 10.04 -12.07
CA ARG A 240 12.81 9.69 -12.95
C ARG A 240 13.35 8.92 -14.14
N LYS A 241 12.84 7.72 -14.38
CA LYS A 241 13.21 6.92 -15.57
C LYS A 241 11.97 6.37 -16.26
N LYS A 242 12.08 6.24 -17.59
CA LYS A 242 11.04 5.73 -18.48
C LYS A 242 10.70 4.24 -18.27
N ASP A 243 11.40 3.57 -17.37
CA ASP A 243 11.25 2.16 -17.05
C ASP A 243 11.19 1.91 -15.53
N ILE A 244 11.01 2.96 -14.71
CA ILE A 244 10.70 2.87 -13.28
C ILE A 244 9.26 3.34 -13.06
N GLY A 245 8.44 2.44 -12.52
CA GLY A 245 7.08 2.66 -12.05
C GLY A 245 6.94 2.21 -10.59
N PHE A 246 5.75 1.75 -10.21
CA PHE A 246 5.48 1.27 -8.85
C PHE A 246 4.20 0.45 -8.78
N ARG A 247 4.05 -0.27 -7.66
CA ARG A 247 2.78 -0.91 -7.26
C ARG A 247 2.49 -0.59 -5.80
N VAL A 248 1.29 -0.93 -5.35
CA VAL A 248 0.82 -0.61 -4.00
C VAL A 248 0.46 -1.85 -3.20
N ALA A 249 0.59 -1.74 -1.88
CA ALA A 249 0.28 -2.75 -0.89
C ALA A 249 -0.50 -2.18 0.31
N ILE A 250 -1.15 -3.06 1.05
CA ILE A 250 -1.97 -2.79 2.23
C ILE A 250 -1.68 -3.89 3.24
N SER A 251 -1.36 -3.54 4.49
CA SER A 251 -1.16 -4.56 5.53
C SER A 251 -2.49 -5.23 5.90
N LEU A 252 -2.48 -6.50 6.36
CA LEU A 252 -3.71 -7.12 6.86
C LEU A 252 -4.31 -6.29 8.01
N GLU A 253 -3.46 -5.72 8.87
CA GLU A 253 -3.90 -4.84 9.96
C GLU A 253 -4.71 -3.65 9.45
N ASP A 254 -4.19 -2.91 8.47
CA ASP A 254 -4.88 -1.75 7.89
C ASP A 254 -6.17 -2.14 7.18
N TYR A 255 -6.20 -3.30 6.51
CA TYR A 255 -7.43 -3.84 5.92
C TYR A 255 -8.49 -4.19 6.98
N LEU A 256 -8.10 -4.86 8.06
CA LEU A 256 -9.01 -5.14 9.17
C LEU A 256 -9.48 -3.85 9.84
N LYS A 257 -8.58 -2.90 10.08
CA LYS A 257 -8.87 -1.57 10.64
C LYS A 257 -9.89 -0.83 9.77
N ALA A 258 -9.75 -0.86 8.44
CA ALA A 258 -10.74 -0.28 7.53
C ALA A 258 -12.14 -0.94 7.69
N LYS A 259 -12.23 -2.27 7.81
CA LYS A 259 -13.52 -2.95 8.08
C LYS A 259 -14.14 -2.52 9.40
N LEU A 260 -13.31 -2.32 10.43
CA LEU A 260 -13.75 -1.82 11.73
C LEU A 260 -14.28 -0.39 11.63
N ILE A 261 -13.53 0.50 10.98
CA ILE A 261 -13.90 1.91 10.73
C ILE A 261 -15.26 1.98 10.01
N VAL A 262 -15.46 1.17 8.97
CA VAL A 262 -16.72 1.09 8.24
C VAL A 262 -17.88 0.73 9.18
N LYS A 263 -17.69 -0.26 10.05
CA LYS A 263 -18.72 -0.69 10.99
C LYS A 263 -18.98 0.36 12.07
N LEU A 264 -17.96 1.02 12.59
CA LEU A 264 -18.10 2.12 13.56
C LEU A 264 -18.87 3.30 12.96
N ASN A 265 -18.53 3.72 11.74
CA ASN A 265 -19.25 4.80 11.06
C ASN A 265 -20.71 4.44 10.76
N ASN A 266 -21.03 3.17 10.48
CA ASN A 266 -22.42 2.73 10.36
C ASN A 266 -23.17 2.86 11.69
N TYR A 267 -22.53 2.56 12.83
CA TYR A 267 -23.13 2.83 14.14
C TYR A 267 -23.35 4.32 14.40
N LEU A 268 -22.41 5.20 14.01
CA LEU A 268 -22.60 6.65 14.11
C LEU A 268 -23.79 7.12 13.26
N ASN A 269 -23.95 6.57 12.05
CA ASN A 269 -25.12 6.83 11.20
C ASN A 269 -26.42 6.34 11.85
N ASP A 270 -26.44 5.15 12.46
CA ASP A 270 -27.60 4.62 13.19
C ASP A 270 -27.96 5.49 14.40
N LEU A 271 -26.96 6.12 15.02
CA LEU A 271 -27.11 7.12 16.07
C LEU A 271 -27.58 8.49 15.56
N ALA A 272 -27.60 8.71 14.24
CA ALA A 272 -27.85 10.01 13.62
C ALA A 272 -26.85 11.10 14.07
N ILE A 273 -25.58 10.72 14.29
CA ILE A 273 -24.47 11.64 14.51
C ILE A 273 -23.93 12.09 13.16
N ASP A 274 -23.77 13.40 12.96
CA ASP A 274 -23.23 13.95 11.72
C ASP A 274 -21.74 13.63 11.58
N LYS A 275 -21.30 13.29 10.36
CA LYS A 275 -19.89 12.96 10.08
C LYS A 275 -18.92 14.11 10.39
N ASN A 276 -19.39 15.36 10.40
CA ASN A 276 -18.59 16.51 10.77
C ASN A 276 -18.49 16.68 12.30
N GLU A 277 -19.40 16.07 13.06
CA GLU A 277 -19.33 16.03 14.52
C GLU A 277 -18.46 14.86 15.00
N MET A 278 -18.61 13.69 14.37
CA MET A 278 -17.76 12.54 14.66
C MET A 278 -17.64 11.60 13.45
N GLN A 279 -16.42 11.18 13.14
CA GLN A 279 -16.15 10.20 12.10
C GLN A 279 -14.88 9.40 12.41
N PHE A 280 -14.95 8.10 12.21
CA PHE A 280 -13.77 7.24 12.18
C PHE A 280 -13.13 7.26 10.79
N THR A 281 -11.81 7.46 10.74
CA THR A 281 -11.01 7.51 9.52
C THR A 281 -9.81 6.58 9.67
N TYR A 282 -9.10 6.31 8.58
CA TYR A 282 -7.85 5.52 8.68
C TYR A 282 -6.72 6.26 9.41
N LYS A 283 -6.82 7.59 9.57
CA LYS A 283 -5.87 8.43 10.31
C LYS A 283 -6.17 8.48 11.81
N GLY A 284 -7.42 8.26 12.20
CA GLY A 284 -7.85 8.41 13.59
C GLY A 284 -9.35 8.66 13.72
N ILE A 285 -9.74 9.13 14.90
CA ILE A 285 -11.10 9.56 15.21
C ILE A 285 -11.16 11.08 15.03
N LEU A 286 -11.91 11.54 14.04
CA LEU A 286 -12.27 12.95 13.91
C LEU A 286 -13.47 13.22 14.83
N CYS A 287 -13.31 14.11 15.80
CA CYS A 287 -14.37 14.53 16.70
C CYS A 287 -14.41 16.06 16.70
N SER A 288 -15.48 16.64 16.14
CA SER A 288 -15.53 18.04 15.73
C SER A 288 -14.29 18.39 14.88
N ASP A 289 -13.52 19.39 15.28
CA ASP A 289 -12.30 19.81 14.57
C ASP A 289 -11.01 19.10 15.06
N THR A 290 -11.13 18.09 15.93
CA THR A 290 -10.00 17.40 16.53
C THR A 290 -9.81 16.03 15.90
N LEU A 291 -8.65 15.81 15.27
CA LEU A 291 -8.22 14.47 14.83
C LEU A 291 -7.40 13.80 15.93
N VAL A 292 -7.96 12.76 16.52
CA VAL A 292 -7.28 11.91 17.50
C VAL A 292 -6.63 10.73 16.76
N SER A 293 -5.31 10.74 16.63
CA SER A 293 -4.55 9.70 15.90
C SER A 293 -4.74 8.31 16.52
N TRP A 294 -4.78 7.26 15.70
CA TRP A 294 -4.78 5.87 16.20
C TRP A 294 -3.51 5.51 17.01
N ASP A 295 -2.43 6.26 16.85
CA ASP A 295 -1.19 6.09 17.61
C ASP A 295 -1.24 6.73 19.00
N ALA A 296 -2.29 7.52 19.30
CA ALA A 296 -2.50 8.08 20.62
C ALA A 296 -3.07 7.01 21.56
N PHE A 297 -2.78 7.16 22.86
CA PHE A 297 -3.63 6.54 23.87
C PHE A 297 -5.06 7.10 23.73
N ILE A 298 -6.05 6.22 23.55
CA ILE A 298 -7.46 6.58 23.39
C ILE A 298 -8.29 5.74 24.34
N LYS A 299 -9.15 6.41 25.11
CA LYS A 299 -10.21 5.79 25.90
C LYS A 299 -11.55 6.40 25.51
N LEU A 300 -12.42 5.58 24.91
CA LEU A 300 -13.79 5.95 24.61
C LEU A 300 -14.72 5.50 25.74
N SER A 301 -15.57 6.39 26.20
CA SER A 301 -16.63 6.10 27.17
C SER A 301 -17.95 6.77 26.77
N VAL A 302 -19.04 6.38 27.42
CA VAL A 302 -20.37 6.94 27.17
C VAL A 302 -20.96 7.43 28.49
N ASP A 303 -21.31 8.71 28.54
CA ASP A 303 -22.14 9.29 29.59
C ASP A 303 -23.60 9.16 29.17
N TYR A 304 -24.34 8.29 29.86
CA TYR A 304 -25.75 8.03 29.58
C TYR A 304 -26.68 9.10 30.16
N GLU A 305 -26.27 9.81 31.21
CA GLU A 305 -27.09 10.87 31.81
C GLU A 305 -27.02 12.14 30.96
N LEU A 306 -25.82 12.51 30.50
CA LEU A 306 -25.59 13.68 29.66
C LEU A 306 -25.72 13.40 28.16
N ARG A 307 -25.93 12.15 27.78
CA ARG A 307 -25.99 11.66 26.38
C ARG A 307 -24.77 12.04 25.56
N LYS A 308 -23.57 11.75 26.08
CA LYS A 308 -22.29 12.07 25.44
C LYS A 308 -21.49 10.81 25.11
N ILE A 309 -20.86 10.81 23.94
CA ILE A 309 -19.71 9.97 23.65
C ILE A 309 -18.49 10.81 24.03
N VAL A 310 -17.63 10.24 24.89
CA VAL A 310 -16.45 10.92 25.43
C VAL A 310 -15.21 10.18 24.97
N ILE A 311 -14.26 10.91 24.39
CA ILE A 311 -12.97 10.41 23.94
C ILE A 311 -11.90 11.10 24.77
N ASP A 312 -11.32 10.39 25.71
CA ASP A 312 -10.11 10.82 26.40
C ASP A 312 -8.90 10.34 25.62
N TYR A 313 -7.94 11.23 25.37
CA TYR A 313 -6.77 10.90 24.58
C TYR A 313 -5.53 11.65 25.03
N LYS A 314 -4.37 11.08 24.73
CA LYS A 314 -3.07 11.70 25.00
C LYS A 314 -2.54 12.38 23.74
N THR A 315 -2.17 13.64 23.86
CA THR A 315 -1.56 14.40 22.76
C THR A 315 -0.09 14.00 22.56
N PRO A 316 0.53 14.34 21.42
CA PRO A 316 1.98 14.15 21.22
C PRO A 316 2.87 14.85 22.25
N ASN A 317 2.34 15.84 22.97
CA ASN A 317 3.04 16.55 24.06
C ASN A 317 2.75 15.92 25.43
N GLU A 318 2.24 14.68 25.47
CA GLU A 318 1.91 13.93 26.69
C GLU A 318 0.79 14.55 27.55
N GLU A 319 0.05 15.54 27.04
CA GLU A 319 -1.12 16.12 27.71
C GLU A 319 -2.37 15.27 27.49
N PHE A 320 -3.15 15.03 28.54
CA PHE A 320 -4.48 14.43 28.43
C PHE A 320 -5.53 15.48 28.02
N LYS A 321 -6.32 15.15 27.00
CA LYS A 321 -7.42 15.96 26.49
C LYS A 321 -8.67 15.11 26.32
N THR A 322 -9.81 15.78 26.24
CA THR A 322 -11.12 15.16 26.08
C THR A 322 -11.84 15.80 24.90
N ALA A 323 -12.41 14.97 24.04
CA ALA A 323 -13.34 15.37 22.98
C ALA A 323 -14.70 14.70 23.22
N GLU A 324 -15.79 15.42 22.93
CA GLU A 324 -17.14 14.97 23.26
C GLU A 324 -18.10 15.24 22.10
N VAL A 325 -19.04 14.32 21.87
CA VAL A 325 -20.17 14.52 20.96
C VAL A 325 -21.46 14.06 21.61
N LEU A 326 -22.55 14.81 21.38
CA LEU A 326 -23.87 14.45 21.87
C LEU A 326 -24.50 13.40 20.97
N TYR A 327 -25.21 12.42 21.55
CA TYR A 327 -26.09 11.54 20.79
C TYR A 327 -27.57 11.85 21.07
N PRO A 328 -28.47 11.65 20.09
CA PRO A 328 -29.90 11.96 20.23
C PRO A 328 -30.62 11.14 21.30
N GLU A 329 -31.77 11.63 21.76
CA GLU A 329 -32.67 10.87 22.65
C GLU A 329 -33.25 9.63 21.97
N ASN A 330 -33.62 8.62 22.75
CA ASN A 330 -34.21 7.34 22.27
C ASN A 330 -33.23 6.52 21.41
N LYS A 331 -31.93 6.61 21.72
CA LYS A 331 -30.84 5.89 21.04
C LYS A 331 -30.01 5.01 21.99
N GLU A 332 -30.53 4.73 23.19
CA GLU A 332 -29.81 4.06 24.28
C GLU A 332 -29.37 2.64 23.87
N LYS A 333 -30.16 1.97 23.02
CA LYS A 333 -29.82 0.64 22.50
C LYS A 333 -28.72 0.70 21.45
N GLU A 334 -28.78 1.67 20.55
CA GLU A 334 -27.79 1.90 19.50
C GLU A 334 -26.45 2.30 20.11
N ILE A 335 -26.44 3.20 21.09
CA ILE A 335 -25.21 3.67 21.72
C ILE A 335 -24.55 2.56 22.56
N ALA A 336 -25.35 1.71 23.23
CA ALA A 336 -24.82 0.55 23.93
C ALA A 336 -24.14 -0.45 22.98
N LYS A 337 -24.70 -0.68 21.79
CA LYS A 337 -24.08 -1.53 20.75
C LYS A 337 -22.78 -0.92 20.23
N PHE A 338 -22.80 0.38 19.92
CA PHE A 338 -21.61 1.12 19.49
C PHE A 338 -20.49 1.01 20.53
N HIS A 339 -20.79 1.33 21.79
CA HIS A 339 -19.82 1.32 22.88
C HIS A 339 -19.25 -0.07 23.13
N THR A 340 -20.11 -1.09 23.20
CA THR A 340 -19.68 -2.49 23.36
C THR A 340 -18.79 -2.92 22.19
N TYR A 341 -19.16 -2.55 20.97
CA TYR A 341 -18.35 -2.86 19.81
C TYR A 341 -16.99 -2.17 19.87
N PHE A 342 -16.94 -0.88 20.23
CA PHE A 342 -15.69 -0.13 20.37
C PHE A 342 -14.76 -0.76 21.43
N LEU A 343 -15.29 -1.10 22.62
CA LEU A 343 -14.51 -1.72 23.69
C LEU A 343 -13.86 -3.05 23.28
N VAL A 344 -14.60 -3.89 22.54
CA VAL A 344 -14.05 -5.17 22.07
C VAL A 344 -12.89 -4.94 21.11
N ILE A 345 -12.97 -3.93 20.26
CA ILE A 345 -12.01 -3.76 19.18
C ILE A 345 -10.81 -2.92 19.63
N SER A 346 -10.98 -1.97 20.57
CA SER A 346 -9.89 -1.15 21.11
C SER A 346 -8.75 -1.99 21.65
N ASP A 347 -9.06 -3.14 22.27
CA ASP A 347 -8.07 -4.07 22.83
C ASP A 347 -7.12 -4.68 21.78
N TYR A 348 -7.52 -4.66 20.50
CA TYR A 348 -6.77 -5.26 19.40
C TYR A 348 -5.90 -4.27 18.63
N PHE A 349 -6.22 -2.97 18.63
CA PHE A 349 -5.56 -2.01 17.74
C PHE A 349 -5.14 -0.69 18.39
N LEU A 350 -5.56 -0.40 19.63
CA LEU A 350 -5.08 0.79 20.33
C LEU A 350 -3.80 0.48 21.11
N PRO A 351 -2.90 1.45 21.25
CA PRO A 351 -1.79 1.36 22.18
C PRO A 351 -2.28 1.02 23.59
N LYS A 352 -1.59 0.09 24.24
CA LYS A 352 -1.84 -0.27 25.65
C LYS A 352 -0.96 0.61 26.53
N GLU A 353 -1.55 1.23 27.55
CA GLU A 353 -0.82 1.89 28.66
C GLU A 353 -0.26 0.87 29.65
#